data_AF-A0A2N0H4B7-F1
#
_entry.id   AF-A0A2N0H4B7-F1
#
_cell.length_a   1.000
_cell.length_b   1.000
_cell.length_c   1.000
_cell.angle_alpha   90.00
_cell.angle_beta   90.00
_cell.angle_gamma   90.00
#
_symmetry.space_group_name_H-M   'P 1'
#
loop_
_entity.id
_entity.type
_entity.pdbx_description
1 polymer ?
#
loop_
_entity_poly.entity_id
_entity_poly.type
_entity_poly.pdbx_seq_one_letter_code
_entity_poly.pdbx_strand_id
1 'polypeptide(L)'
;MITSSFRPQGHGQTRRKPDVRVLEIKRVADSTDAGRVDWILVERKEELERDPRTNEVHRGKISVFYWDLSAGTASDIPDGEFLGFYDKVFDGISITSSSLSTGGYVRVDPPRLRGGWLGTYLMNEIVAWAKQWPDTPVREVTLLAGDADDPQNRIRRNRFYERFGLEFDFTDKDKSAGVSRSILAGNLKEVTTWAQTITEHDLPRYLRAALSDAEEMAVTAHMQVRDFKELYDELRFAERHPVRWIASAWLRNRPAGVAIAVVGIVAAAWSGFKLV
;
A
#
# COMPACT_ATOMS: atom_id res chain seq x y z
N MET A 1 -19.11 -23.56 9.45
CA MET A 1 -19.62 -22.18 9.26
C MET A 1 -18.77 -21.51 8.21
N ILE A 2 -19.37 -20.92 7.18
CA ILE A 2 -18.64 -20.11 6.19
C ILE A 2 -18.44 -18.74 6.82
N THR A 3 -17.23 -18.43 7.26
CA THR A 3 -16.85 -17.12 7.81
C THR A 3 -16.26 -16.26 6.70
N SER A 4 -16.57 -14.96 6.68
CA SER A 4 -16.06 -14.05 5.65
C SER A 4 -14.58 -13.73 5.88
N SER A 5 -13.75 -13.88 4.85
CA SER A 5 -12.32 -13.52 4.85
C SER A 5 -12.07 -12.01 5.02
N PHE A 6 -13.09 -11.19 4.78
CA PHE A 6 -13.02 -9.72 4.84
C PHE A 6 -13.45 -9.15 6.18
N ARG A 7 -13.93 -9.96 7.12
CA ARG A 7 -14.38 -9.48 8.44
C ARG A 7 -13.45 -9.98 9.52
N PRO A 8 -13.18 -9.16 10.56
CA PRO A 8 -12.56 -9.65 11.77
C PRO A 8 -13.42 -10.76 12.37
N GLN A 9 -12.79 -11.84 12.81
CA GLN A 9 -13.48 -12.99 13.42
C GLN A 9 -13.28 -12.98 14.94
N GLY A 10 -14.30 -13.37 15.71
CA GLY A 10 -14.25 -13.43 17.19
C GLY A 10 -14.92 -12.24 17.90
N HIS A 11 -15.19 -12.42 19.20
CA HIS A 11 -15.79 -11.42 20.09
C HIS A 11 -14.85 -11.11 21.28
N GLY A 12 -14.72 -9.84 21.67
CA GLY A 12 -13.88 -9.44 22.80
C GLY A 12 -12.37 -9.47 22.49
N GLN A 13 -11.57 -10.00 23.41
CA GLN A 13 -10.09 -10.01 23.32
C GLN A 13 -9.52 -11.01 22.29
N THR A 14 -10.33 -11.87 21.67
CA THR A 14 -9.93 -12.88 20.67
C THR A 14 -10.29 -12.48 19.25
N ARG A 15 -10.26 -11.17 18.93
CA ARG A 15 -10.59 -10.66 17.61
C ARG A 15 -9.42 -10.93 16.64
N ARG A 16 -9.55 -11.98 15.83
CA ARG A 16 -8.66 -12.29 14.71
C ARG A 16 -8.83 -11.24 13.61
N LYS A 17 -7.71 -10.72 13.09
CA LYS A 17 -7.70 -9.79 11.95
C LYS A 17 -8.40 -10.41 10.73
N PRO A 18 -8.97 -9.59 9.83
CA PRO A 18 -9.39 -10.08 8.51
C PRO A 18 -8.24 -10.78 7.81
N ASP A 19 -8.58 -11.82 7.05
CA ASP A 19 -7.62 -12.57 6.24
C ASP A 19 -7.16 -11.71 5.06
N VAL A 20 -7.99 -10.79 4.54
CA VAL A 20 -7.63 -9.85 3.47
C VAL A 20 -7.72 -8.40 3.93
N ARG A 21 -6.69 -7.59 3.62
CA ARG A 21 -6.60 -6.18 4.02
C ARG A 21 -5.73 -5.37 3.07
N VAL A 22 -5.91 -4.06 3.08
CA VAL A 22 -5.08 -3.11 2.34
C VAL A 22 -4.15 -2.39 3.31
N LEU A 23 -2.88 -2.27 2.96
CA LEU A 23 -1.88 -1.54 3.72
C LEU A 23 -1.56 -0.25 3.01
N GLU A 24 -1.52 0.83 3.77
CA GLU A 24 -0.98 2.13 3.35
C GLU A 24 0.39 2.29 3.98
N ILE A 25 1.44 2.37 3.17
CA ILE A 25 2.82 2.51 3.63
C ILE A 25 3.31 3.92 3.33
N LYS A 26 3.50 4.72 4.38
CA LYS A 26 4.01 6.10 4.25
C LYS A 26 5.53 6.12 4.31
N ARG A 27 6.19 6.56 3.23
CA ARG A 27 7.66 6.65 3.21
C ARG A 27 8.15 7.83 4.06
N VAL A 28 9.11 7.56 4.96
CA VAL A 28 9.74 8.58 5.81
C VAL A 28 10.62 9.50 4.96
N ALA A 29 10.67 10.79 5.31
CA ALA A 29 11.26 11.86 4.52
C ALA A 29 12.76 11.73 4.17
N ASP A 30 13.51 10.85 4.84
CA ASP A 30 14.94 10.64 4.58
C ASP A 30 15.22 9.75 3.35
N SER A 31 14.19 9.21 2.69
CA SER A 31 14.34 8.53 1.40
C SER A 31 14.16 9.48 0.22
N THR A 32 14.77 9.16 -0.91
CA THR A 32 14.50 9.81 -2.21
C THR A 32 13.02 9.74 -2.64
N ASP A 33 12.21 8.96 -1.93
CA ASP A 33 10.77 8.75 -2.12
C ASP A 33 9.93 9.42 -1.02
N ALA A 34 10.45 10.46 -0.36
CA ALA A 34 9.75 11.22 0.67
C ALA A 34 8.34 11.64 0.19
N GLY A 35 7.30 11.25 0.94
CA GLY A 35 5.90 11.57 0.62
C GLY A 35 5.21 10.59 -0.33
N ARG A 36 5.93 9.58 -0.86
CA ARG A 36 5.31 8.49 -1.60
C ARG A 36 4.52 7.58 -0.66
N VAL A 37 3.32 7.21 -1.09
CA VAL A 37 2.45 6.22 -0.43
C VAL A 37 2.38 4.98 -1.31
N ASP A 38 2.79 3.84 -0.76
CA ASP A 38 2.61 2.54 -1.42
C ASP A 38 1.36 1.85 -0.85
N TRP A 39 0.48 1.39 -1.75
CA TRP A 39 -0.74 0.66 -1.40
C TRP A 39 -0.55 -0.82 -1.67
N ILE A 40 -0.60 -1.64 -0.62
CA ILE A 40 -0.32 -3.08 -0.71
C ILE A 40 -1.56 -3.87 -0.29
N LEU A 41 -2.09 -4.72 -1.16
CA LEU A 41 -3.07 -5.73 -0.76
C LEU A 41 -2.34 -6.88 -0.07
N VAL A 42 -2.85 -7.37 1.05
CA VAL A 42 -2.32 -8.53 1.77
C VAL A 42 -3.43 -9.55 1.98
N GLU A 43 -3.13 -10.81 1.69
CA GLU A 43 -3.95 -11.96 2.01
C GLU A 43 -3.18 -12.91 2.93
N ARG A 44 -3.79 -13.27 4.05
CA ARG A 44 -3.31 -14.27 5.00
C ARG A 44 -4.18 -15.52 4.89
N LYS A 45 -3.57 -16.63 4.48
CA LYS A 45 -4.19 -17.96 4.44
C LYS A 45 -3.55 -18.87 5.47
N GLU A 46 -4.38 -19.60 6.22
CA GLU A 46 -3.94 -20.56 7.22
C GLU A 46 -4.65 -21.90 7.01
N GLU A 47 -3.85 -22.97 6.94
CA GLU A 47 -4.29 -24.33 6.73
C GLU A 47 -3.80 -25.17 7.92
N LEU A 48 -4.73 -25.76 8.68
CA LEU A 48 -4.41 -26.56 9.86
C LEU A 48 -4.96 -27.98 9.68
N GLU A 49 -4.08 -28.97 9.80
CA GLU A 49 -4.45 -30.39 9.85
C GLU A 49 -4.46 -30.84 11.31
N ARG A 50 -5.61 -31.37 11.74
CA ARG A 50 -5.84 -31.82 13.12
C ARG A 50 -5.94 -33.33 13.17
N ASP A 51 -5.39 -33.92 14.22
CA ASP A 51 -5.61 -35.34 14.51
C ASP A 51 -7.11 -35.58 14.79
N PRO A 52 -7.78 -36.51 14.10
CA PRO A 52 -9.20 -36.80 14.31
C PRO A 52 -9.56 -37.25 15.72
N ARG A 53 -8.60 -37.81 16.47
CA ARG A 53 -8.82 -38.38 17.81
C ARG A 53 -8.58 -37.36 18.92
N THR A 54 -7.50 -36.58 18.83
CA THR A 54 -7.12 -35.63 19.87
C THR A 54 -7.55 -34.20 19.58
N ASN A 55 -7.95 -33.90 18.34
CA ASN A 55 -8.25 -32.56 17.82
C ASN A 55 -7.06 -31.57 17.90
N GLU A 56 -5.87 -32.08 18.24
CA GLU A 56 -4.64 -31.30 18.25
C GLU A 56 -4.14 -31.06 16.83
N VAL A 57 -3.55 -29.89 16.60
CA VAL A 57 -2.92 -29.61 15.31
C VAL A 57 -1.62 -30.41 15.23
N HIS A 58 -1.51 -31.28 14.22
CA HIS A 58 -0.27 -32.00 13.94
C HIS A 58 0.51 -31.40 12.78
N ARG A 59 -0.16 -30.65 11.89
CA ARG A 59 0.50 -29.88 10.82
C ARG A 59 -0.22 -28.57 10.60
N GLY A 60 0.55 -27.50 10.39
CA GLY A 60 0.02 -26.17 10.11
C GLY A 60 0.83 -25.49 9.03
N LYS A 61 0.16 -24.76 8.15
CA LYS A 61 0.77 -23.92 7.13
C LYS A 61 0.15 -22.54 7.16
N ILE A 62 0.99 -21.51 7.08
CA ILE A 62 0.57 -20.13 6.86
C ILE A 62 1.22 -19.61 5.58
N SER A 63 0.43 -18.90 4.79
CA SER A 63 0.88 -18.16 3.62
C SER A 63 0.35 -16.73 3.73
N VAL A 64 1.25 -15.76 3.63
CA VAL A 64 0.93 -14.33 3.60
C VAL A 64 1.37 -13.77 2.26
N PHE A 65 0.41 -13.62 1.36
CA PHE A 65 0.60 -13.08 0.01
C PHE A 65 0.47 -11.56 0.03
N TYR A 66 1.14 -10.89 -0.90
CA TYR A 66 0.94 -9.47 -1.11
C TYR A 66 0.94 -9.08 -2.59
N TRP A 67 0.20 -8.02 -2.91
CA TRP A 67 0.15 -7.38 -4.23
C TRP A 67 0.37 -5.89 -4.06
N ASP A 68 1.16 -5.31 -4.96
CA ASP A 68 1.43 -3.89 -5.04
C ASP A 68 0.39 -3.20 -5.92
N LEU A 69 -0.62 -2.62 -5.27
CA LEU A 69 -1.70 -1.91 -5.95
C LEU A 69 -1.21 -0.58 -6.56
N SER A 70 -0.03 -0.10 -6.16
CA SER A 70 0.62 1.06 -6.76
C SER A 70 1.40 0.69 -8.03
N ALA A 71 1.54 -0.59 -8.37
CA ALA A 71 2.08 -1.02 -9.65
C ALA A 71 1.04 -0.78 -10.76
N GLY A 72 1.45 -0.13 -11.86
CA GLY A 72 0.56 0.16 -13.00
C GLY A 72 0.14 -1.07 -13.82
N THR A 73 0.38 -2.29 -13.32
CA THR A 73 0.08 -3.55 -13.99
C THR A 73 -0.93 -4.34 -13.17
N ALA A 74 -2.13 -4.54 -13.72
CA ALA A 74 -3.14 -5.40 -13.12
C ALA A 74 -2.79 -6.87 -13.37
N SER A 75 -2.11 -7.50 -12.41
CA SER A 75 -1.93 -8.95 -12.36
C SER A 75 -2.70 -9.53 -11.17
N ASP A 76 -3.25 -10.72 -11.35
CA ASP A 76 -3.87 -11.52 -10.29
C ASP A 76 -2.82 -12.35 -9.52
N ILE A 77 -1.58 -12.42 -10.01
CA ILE A 77 -0.47 -13.13 -9.37
C ILE A 77 0.11 -12.26 -8.25
N PRO A 78 0.33 -12.81 -7.04
CA PRO A 78 1.00 -12.08 -5.95
C PRO A 78 2.41 -11.61 -6.37
N ASP A 79 2.79 -10.41 -5.94
CA ASP A 79 4.16 -9.89 -6.11
C ASP A 79 5.17 -10.57 -5.19
N GLY A 80 4.68 -11.23 -4.13
CA GLY A 80 5.48 -12.09 -3.29
C GLY A 80 4.68 -12.72 -2.16
N GLU A 81 5.37 -13.57 -1.39
CA GLU A 81 4.76 -14.32 -0.30
C GLU A 81 5.74 -14.54 0.85
N PHE A 82 5.18 -14.67 2.06
CA PHE A 82 5.88 -15.13 3.25
C PHE A 82 5.20 -16.41 3.72
N LEU A 83 6.01 -17.41 4.05
CA LEU A 83 5.54 -18.76 4.34
C LEU A 83 5.99 -19.21 5.72
N GLY A 84 5.12 -19.93 6.41
CA GLY A 84 5.45 -20.64 7.64
C GLY A 84 4.86 -22.04 7.64
N PHE A 85 5.53 -22.95 8.32
CA PHE A 85 5.14 -24.36 8.36
C PHE A 85 5.49 -25.01 9.69
N TYR A 86 4.54 -25.69 10.29
CA TYR A 86 4.64 -26.38 11.56
C TYR A 86 4.34 -27.86 11.32
N ASP A 87 5.16 -28.73 11.89
CA ASP A 87 4.89 -30.16 11.90
C ASP A 87 5.26 -30.74 13.27
N LYS A 88 4.25 -31.31 13.94
CA LYS A 88 4.38 -31.91 15.28
C LYS A 88 5.22 -33.18 15.26
N VAL A 89 5.19 -33.94 14.16
CA VAL A 89 5.91 -35.24 14.06
C VAL A 89 7.42 -35.01 14.01
N PHE A 90 7.84 -33.95 13.32
CA PHE A 90 9.23 -33.53 13.25
C PHE A 90 9.64 -32.56 14.36
N ASP A 91 8.70 -32.22 15.25
CA ASP A 91 8.86 -31.25 16.34
C ASP A 91 9.58 -29.97 15.89
N GLY A 92 9.04 -29.32 14.86
CA GLY A 92 9.72 -28.17 14.27
C GLY A 92 8.77 -27.18 13.62
N ILE A 93 9.21 -25.92 13.57
CA ILE A 93 8.52 -24.85 12.86
C ILE A 93 9.48 -24.06 11.96
N SER A 94 9.08 -23.82 10.72
CA SER A 94 9.77 -22.91 9.81
C SER A 94 9.00 -21.60 9.74
N ILE A 95 9.73 -20.48 9.79
CA ILE A 95 9.18 -19.12 9.60
C ILE A 95 9.53 -18.54 8.23
N THR A 96 10.14 -19.35 7.35
CA THR A 96 10.64 -18.90 6.04
C THR A 96 10.28 -19.84 4.89
N SER A 97 9.62 -20.98 5.17
CA SER A 97 9.31 -22.02 4.18
C SER A 97 7.97 -22.68 4.46
N SER A 98 7.39 -23.27 3.42
CA SER A 98 6.20 -24.13 3.48
C SER A 98 6.51 -25.59 3.83
N SER A 99 7.76 -25.92 4.17
CA SER A 99 8.18 -27.26 4.57
C SER A 99 9.36 -27.21 5.55
N LEU A 100 9.51 -28.25 6.37
CA LEU A 100 10.70 -28.49 7.18
C LEU A 100 11.80 -29.25 6.42
N SER A 101 11.62 -29.64 5.17
CA SER A 101 12.68 -30.33 4.40
C SER A 101 13.54 -29.37 3.59
N THR A 102 13.03 -28.19 3.26
CA THR A 102 13.70 -27.20 2.41
C THR A 102 14.25 -26.04 3.24
N GLY A 103 15.30 -25.37 2.75
CA GLY A 103 15.67 -24.05 3.23
C GLY A 103 14.62 -23.04 2.79
N GLY A 104 14.33 -22.05 3.64
CA GLY A 104 13.41 -20.97 3.30
C GLY A 104 14.14 -19.75 2.76
N TYR A 105 13.46 -18.96 1.93
CA TYR A 105 13.97 -17.72 1.38
C TYR A 105 12.89 -16.66 1.49
N VAL A 106 13.28 -15.48 1.97
CA VAL A 106 12.36 -14.37 2.21
C VAL A 106 12.90 -13.14 1.51
N ARG A 107 12.09 -12.59 0.59
CA ARG A 107 12.43 -11.39 -0.16
C ARG A 107 11.18 -10.57 -0.41
N VAL A 108 11.34 -9.26 -0.35
CA VAL A 108 10.32 -8.30 -0.76
C VAL A 108 10.71 -7.75 -2.13
N ASP A 109 9.86 -8.00 -3.11
CA ASP A 109 9.91 -7.44 -4.45
C ASP A 109 8.63 -6.65 -4.77
N PRO A 110 8.71 -5.60 -5.61
CA PRO A 110 9.93 -5.07 -6.23
C PRO A 110 10.87 -4.37 -5.23
N PRO A 111 12.16 -4.16 -5.57
CA PRO A 111 13.15 -3.54 -4.67
C PRO A 111 12.72 -2.20 -4.05
N ARG A 112 11.91 -1.40 -4.76
CA ARG A 112 11.36 -0.14 -4.25
C ARG A 112 10.47 -0.32 -3.00
N LEU A 113 9.89 -1.50 -2.79
CA LEU A 113 9.09 -1.80 -1.60
C LEU A 113 9.97 -2.00 -0.34
N ARG A 114 11.26 -2.27 -0.51
CA ARG A 114 12.18 -2.50 0.60
C ARG A 114 12.40 -1.22 1.41
N GLY A 115 12.72 -1.37 2.69
CA GLY A 115 12.90 -0.25 3.63
C GLY A 115 11.60 0.40 4.13
N GLY A 116 10.43 0.05 3.57
CA GLY A 116 9.11 0.56 4.00
C GLY A 116 8.44 -0.30 5.07
N TRP A 117 9.19 -1.08 5.85
CA TRP A 117 8.67 -2.01 6.88
C TRP A 117 7.76 -3.15 6.40
N LEU A 118 7.43 -3.26 5.11
CA LEU A 118 6.58 -4.33 4.56
C LEU A 118 7.08 -5.74 4.95
N GLY A 119 8.38 -6.02 4.75
CA GLY A 119 8.93 -7.32 5.13
C GLY A 119 8.79 -7.62 6.63
N THR A 120 9.00 -6.60 7.49
CA THR A 120 8.81 -6.73 8.93
C THR A 120 7.35 -7.00 9.28
N TYR A 121 6.42 -6.32 8.61
CA TYR A 121 4.99 -6.55 8.78
C TYR A 121 4.59 -8.00 8.43
N LEU A 122 4.98 -8.46 7.24
CA LEU A 122 4.64 -9.80 6.76
C LEU A 122 5.25 -10.89 7.66
N MET A 123 6.52 -10.74 8.05
CA MET A 123 7.17 -11.67 8.97
C MET A 123 6.53 -11.65 10.36
N ASN A 124 6.05 -10.49 10.84
CA ASN A 124 5.37 -10.42 12.12
C ASN A 124 4.10 -11.27 12.15
N GLU A 125 3.39 -11.41 11.03
CA GLU A 125 2.23 -12.28 10.92
C GLU A 125 2.62 -13.78 10.97
N ILE A 126 3.77 -14.15 10.39
CA ILE A 126 4.34 -15.49 10.51
C ILE A 126 4.78 -15.78 11.94
N VAL A 127 5.46 -14.83 12.59
CA VAL A 127 5.93 -14.97 13.98
C VAL A 127 4.77 -15.08 14.96
N ALA A 128 3.75 -14.22 14.83
CA ALA A 128 2.55 -14.29 15.66
C ALA A 128 1.83 -15.63 15.49
N TRP A 129 1.79 -16.17 14.26
CA TRP A 129 1.25 -17.49 13.99
C TRP A 129 2.11 -18.60 14.62
N ALA A 130 3.43 -18.52 14.49
CA ALA A 130 4.37 -19.53 15.01
C ALA A 130 4.31 -19.66 16.54
N LYS A 131 4.07 -18.55 17.24
CA LYS A 131 3.96 -18.50 18.70
C LYS A 131 2.76 -19.26 19.27
N GLN A 132 1.87 -19.78 18.43
CA GLN A 132 0.83 -20.74 18.87
C GLN A 132 1.43 -22.06 19.38
N TRP A 133 2.67 -22.39 19.00
CA TRP A 133 3.43 -23.56 19.47
C TRP A 133 4.71 -23.12 20.18
N PRO A 134 4.61 -22.50 21.37
CA PRO A 134 5.71 -21.76 21.99
C PRO A 134 6.93 -22.64 22.32
N ASP A 135 6.70 -23.93 22.59
CA ASP A 135 7.74 -24.88 22.99
C ASP A 135 8.41 -25.60 21.80
N THR A 136 7.95 -25.34 20.57
CA THR A 136 8.51 -25.97 19.37
C THR A 136 9.74 -25.20 18.88
N PRO A 137 10.84 -25.88 18.55
CA PRO A 137 12.04 -25.23 18.03
C PRO A 137 11.80 -24.68 16.61
N VAL A 138 12.29 -23.47 16.39
CA VAL A 138 12.35 -22.85 15.07
C VAL A 138 13.49 -23.48 14.29
N ARG A 139 13.18 -23.99 13.10
CA ARG A 139 14.14 -24.50 12.13
C ARG A 139 15.14 -23.40 11.79
N GLU A 140 16.41 -23.79 11.77
CA GLU A 140 17.50 -22.89 11.50
C GLU A 140 17.32 -22.16 10.17
N VAL A 141 17.56 -20.85 10.19
CA VAL A 141 17.59 -19.99 9.02
C VAL A 141 19.03 -19.92 8.52
N THR A 142 19.24 -20.32 7.27
CA THR A 142 20.55 -20.22 6.61
C THR A 142 20.61 -18.94 5.79
N LEU A 143 21.64 -18.13 6.03
CA LEU A 143 21.97 -16.97 5.23
C LEU A 143 23.06 -17.36 4.23
N LEU A 144 22.79 -17.16 2.94
CA LEU A 144 23.77 -17.39 1.87
C LEU A 144 24.41 -16.06 1.46
N ALA A 145 25.69 -16.11 1.08
CA ALA A 145 26.42 -14.90 0.65
C ALA A 145 25.79 -14.26 -0.61
N GLY A 146 25.37 -15.10 -1.57
CA GLY A 146 24.75 -14.64 -2.82
C GLY A 146 23.36 -14.02 -2.67
N ASP A 147 22.72 -14.13 -1.50
CA ASP A 147 21.45 -13.44 -1.25
C ASP A 147 21.63 -11.95 -0.94
N ALA A 148 22.88 -11.53 -0.70
CA ALA A 148 23.22 -10.19 -0.27
C ALA A 148 24.55 -9.68 -0.87
N ASP A 149 24.58 -9.59 -2.20
CA ASP A 149 25.76 -9.11 -2.96
C ASP A 149 26.22 -7.69 -2.57
N ASP A 150 25.30 -6.85 -2.08
CA ASP A 150 25.61 -5.49 -1.63
C ASP A 150 25.75 -5.39 -0.09
N PRO A 151 26.78 -4.68 0.43
CA PRO A 151 26.96 -4.50 1.87
C PRO A 151 25.77 -3.91 2.62
N GLN A 152 25.01 -2.98 2.04
CA GLN A 152 23.83 -2.42 2.70
C GLN A 152 22.69 -3.43 2.74
N ASN A 153 22.48 -4.20 1.67
CA ASN A 153 21.47 -5.26 1.65
C ASN A 153 21.76 -6.31 2.74
N ARG A 154 23.02 -6.70 2.89
CA ARG A 154 23.48 -7.63 3.95
C ARG A 154 23.17 -7.11 5.35
N ILE A 155 23.50 -5.85 5.65
CA ILE A 155 23.19 -5.24 6.95
C ILE A 155 21.67 -5.20 7.19
N ARG A 156 20.88 -4.86 6.16
CA ARG A 156 19.41 -4.80 6.26
C ARG A 156 18.81 -6.20 6.49
N ARG A 157 19.27 -7.21 5.77
CA ARG A 157 18.85 -8.62 5.90
C ARG A 157 19.18 -9.17 7.29
N ASN A 158 20.40 -8.99 7.77
CA ASN A 158 20.80 -9.51 9.07
C ASN A 158 20.00 -8.82 10.19
N ARG A 159 19.90 -7.48 10.15
CA ARG A 159 19.08 -6.70 11.09
C ARG A 159 17.60 -7.10 11.06
N PHE A 160 17.09 -7.47 9.89
CA PHE A 160 15.71 -7.94 9.74
C PHE A 160 15.44 -9.18 10.60
N TYR A 161 16.30 -10.21 10.54
CA TYR A 161 16.14 -11.41 11.37
C TYR A 161 16.44 -11.16 12.86
N GLU A 162 17.47 -10.36 13.16
CA GLU A 162 17.85 -10.01 14.55
C GLU A 162 16.69 -9.34 15.32
N ARG A 163 15.87 -8.54 14.64
CA ARG A 163 14.68 -7.90 15.26
C ARG A 163 13.64 -8.91 15.76
N PHE A 164 13.54 -10.07 15.12
CA PHE A 164 12.65 -11.15 15.55
C PHE A 164 13.30 -12.07 16.60
N GLY A 165 14.51 -11.73 17.07
CA GLY A 165 15.20 -12.46 18.11
C GLY A 165 16.12 -13.57 17.61
N LEU A 166 16.33 -13.71 16.29
CA LEU A 166 17.28 -14.67 15.76
C LEU A 166 18.72 -14.16 15.95
N GLU A 167 19.59 -15.06 16.41
CA GLU A 167 21.03 -14.86 16.46
C GLU A 167 21.70 -15.78 15.45
N PHE A 168 22.82 -15.35 14.85
CA PHE A 168 23.50 -16.11 13.81
C PHE A 168 24.95 -16.38 14.18
N ASP A 169 25.39 -17.61 13.92
CA ASP A 169 26.79 -17.97 13.87
C ASP A 169 27.28 -17.73 12.43
N PHE A 170 27.94 -16.58 12.24
CA PHE A 170 28.41 -16.15 10.93
C PHE A 170 29.69 -16.88 10.51
N THR A 171 29.80 -17.21 9.22
CA THR A 171 30.95 -17.92 8.64
C THR A 171 32.12 -17.00 8.31
N ASP A 172 31.88 -15.69 8.26
CA ASP A 172 32.88 -14.67 7.92
C ASP A 172 32.72 -13.42 8.78
N LYS A 173 33.79 -12.62 8.88
CA LYS A 173 33.81 -11.34 9.64
C LYS A 173 32.80 -10.32 9.10
N ASP A 174 32.50 -10.49 7.84
CA ASP A 174 31.64 -9.70 7.00
C ASP A 174 30.14 -10.00 7.28
N LYS A 175 29.83 -11.06 8.03
CA LYS A 175 28.47 -11.53 8.30
C LYS A 175 27.67 -11.79 7.01
N SER A 176 28.33 -12.26 5.95
CA SER A 176 27.72 -12.47 4.64
C SER A 176 26.91 -13.77 4.57
N ALA A 177 27.39 -14.82 5.24
CA ALA A 177 26.71 -16.09 5.41
C ALA A 177 26.76 -16.56 6.87
N GLY A 178 25.86 -17.48 7.23
CA GLY A 178 25.74 -18.00 8.58
C GLY A 178 24.47 -18.81 8.77
N VAL A 179 24.37 -19.44 9.94
CA VAL A 179 23.20 -20.23 10.33
C VAL A 179 22.65 -19.67 11.64
N SER A 180 21.33 -19.55 11.75
CA SER A 180 20.73 -19.08 12.99
C SER A 180 20.88 -20.11 14.10
N ARG A 181 21.12 -19.65 15.32
CA ARG A 181 21.06 -20.49 16.51
C ARG A 181 19.65 -21.00 16.76
N SER A 182 19.57 -22.15 17.43
CA SER A 182 18.29 -22.71 17.88
C SER A 182 17.56 -21.73 18.81
N ILE A 183 16.27 -21.55 18.55
CA ILE A 183 15.37 -20.72 19.35
C ILE A 183 13.99 -21.38 19.37
N LEU A 184 13.29 -21.32 20.50
CA LEU A 184 11.90 -21.76 20.59
C LEU A 184 10.96 -20.70 20.00
N ALA A 185 9.86 -21.13 19.38
CA ALA A 185 8.92 -20.19 18.76
C ALA A 185 8.39 -19.14 19.75
N GLY A 186 8.17 -19.53 21.01
CA GLY A 186 7.71 -18.63 22.07
C GLY A 186 8.68 -17.48 22.38
N ASN A 187 9.98 -17.67 22.09
CA ASN A 187 11.04 -16.68 22.30
C ASN A 187 11.23 -15.73 21.11
N LEU A 188 10.52 -15.96 20.00
CA LEU A 188 10.50 -15.01 18.88
C LEU A 188 9.87 -13.67 19.32
N LYS A 189 10.49 -12.59 18.87
CA LYS A 189 10.07 -11.23 19.20
C LYS A 189 9.15 -10.70 18.12
N GLU A 190 7.91 -10.37 18.50
CA GLU A 190 7.04 -9.59 17.63
C GLU A 190 7.55 -8.15 17.55
N VAL A 191 7.57 -7.61 16.33
CA VAL A 191 8.03 -6.25 16.06
C VAL A 191 6.80 -5.46 15.70
N THR A 192 6.36 -4.54 16.58
CA THR A 192 5.14 -3.74 16.37
C THR A 192 5.42 -2.31 15.89
N THR A 193 6.69 -1.90 15.86
CA THR A 193 7.10 -0.55 15.45
C THR A 193 6.76 -0.23 14.00
N TRP A 194 6.46 -1.22 13.16
CA TRP A 194 5.94 -1.01 11.80
C TRP A 194 4.64 -0.19 11.80
N ALA A 195 3.86 -0.21 12.89
CA ALA A 195 2.60 0.52 12.99
C ALA A 195 2.76 2.04 12.96
N GLN A 196 3.99 2.54 13.11
CA GLN A 196 4.33 3.96 12.92
C GLN A 196 4.37 4.36 11.43
N THR A 197 4.52 3.38 10.54
CA THR A 197 4.72 3.59 9.09
C THR A 197 3.58 3.03 8.26
N ILE A 198 2.98 1.92 8.72
CA ILE A 198 1.95 1.18 7.99
C ILE A 198 0.60 1.37 8.68
N THR A 199 -0.40 1.80 7.90
CA THR A 199 -1.81 1.83 8.32
C THR A 199 -2.57 0.68 7.67
N GLU A 200 -3.31 -0.09 8.47
CA GLU A 200 -4.16 -1.18 7.98
C GLU A 200 -5.57 -0.65 7.65
N HIS A 201 -6.08 -1.02 6.48
CA HIS A 201 -7.41 -0.70 5.99
C HIS A 201 -8.23 -1.96 5.72
N ASP A 202 -9.50 -1.93 6.11
CA ASP A 202 -10.49 -2.95 5.75
C ASP A 202 -10.80 -2.88 4.25
N LEU A 203 -10.67 -3.99 3.52
CA LEU A 203 -10.79 -3.97 2.06
C LEU A 203 -12.15 -3.45 1.58
N PRO A 204 -13.32 -3.94 2.07
CA PRO A 204 -14.61 -3.37 1.67
C PRO A 204 -14.74 -1.87 1.95
N ARG A 205 -14.23 -1.39 3.08
CA ARG A 205 -14.25 0.03 3.42
C ARG A 205 -13.36 0.83 2.47
N TYR A 206 -12.15 0.35 2.22
CA TYR A 206 -11.19 0.96 1.32
C TYR A 206 -11.74 1.06 -0.11
N LEU A 207 -12.30 -0.03 -0.65
CA LEU A 207 -12.86 -0.03 -2.01
C LEU A 207 -14.03 0.94 -2.16
N ARG A 208 -14.91 1.05 -1.16
CA ARG A 208 -16.01 2.04 -1.21
C ARG A 208 -15.49 3.47 -1.20
N ALA A 209 -14.49 3.76 -0.37
CA ALA A 209 -13.85 5.08 -0.34
C ALA A 209 -13.17 5.37 -1.69
N ALA A 210 -12.34 4.45 -2.19
CA ALA A 210 -11.63 4.61 -3.45
C ALA A 210 -12.57 4.79 -4.66
N LEU A 211 -13.70 4.08 -4.71
CA LEU A 211 -14.71 4.26 -5.77
C LEU A 211 -15.40 5.62 -5.66
N SER A 212 -15.77 6.05 -4.45
CA SER A 212 -16.37 7.37 -4.22
C SER A 212 -15.41 8.48 -4.64
N ASP A 213 -14.13 8.38 -4.28
CA ASP A 213 -13.10 9.35 -4.63
C ASP A 213 -12.88 9.38 -6.15
N ALA A 214 -12.88 8.22 -6.82
CA ALA A 214 -12.74 8.13 -8.26
C ALA A 214 -13.93 8.79 -9.00
N GLU A 215 -15.16 8.62 -8.51
CA GLU A 215 -16.35 9.28 -9.05
C GLU A 215 -16.27 10.80 -8.90
N GLU A 216 -15.86 11.30 -7.73
CA GLU A 216 -15.68 12.73 -7.47
C GLU A 216 -14.58 13.33 -8.36
N MET A 217 -13.47 12.62 -8.52
CA MET A 217 -12.38 13.02 -9.43
C MET A 217 -12.83 13.06 -10.89
N ALA A 218 -13.62 12.09 -11.34
CA ALA A 218 -14.15 12.06 -12.71
C ALA A 218 -15.09 13.24 -12.98
N VAL A 219 -15.96 13.57 -12.02
CA VAL A 219 -16.86 14.73 -12.09
C VAL A 219 -16.05 16.03 -12.15
N THR A 220 -15.03 16.17 -11.30
CA THR A 220 -14.15 17.35 -11.26
C THR A 220 -13.36 17.50 -12.57
N ALA A 221 -12.82 16.41 -13.10
CA ALA A 221 -12.10 16.41 -14.38
C ALA A 221 -13.01 16.83 -15.54
N HIS A 222 -14.27 16.36 -15.54
CA HIS A 222 -15.24 16.77 -16.56
C HIS A 222 -15.53 18.28 -16.50
N MET A 223 -15.68 18.84 -15.29
CA MET A 223 -15.84 20.28 -15.12
C MET A 223 -14.62 21.06 -15.61
N GLN A 224 -13.40 20.63 -15.27
CA GLN A 224 -12.16 21.29 -15.73
C GLN A 224 -12.01 21.26 -17.25
N VAL A 225 -12.35 20.14 -17.91
CA VAL A 225 -12.31 20.05 -19.37
C VAL A 225 -13.33 20.98 -20.03
N ARG A 226 -14.53 21.11 -19.45
CA ARG A 226 -15.54 22.06 -19.93
C ARG A 226 -15.05 23.50 -19.80
N ASP A 227 -14.56 23.87 -18.62
CA ASP A 227 -14.10 25.22 -18.34
C ASP A 227 -12.88 25.58 -19.23
N PHE A 228 -11.97 24.63 -19.45
CA PHE A 228 -10.86 24.79 -20.41
C PHE A 228 -11.36 25.01 -21.84
N LYS A 229 -12.37 24.26 -22.28
CA LYS A 229 -12.97 24.42 -23.61
C LYS A 229 -13.62 25.79 -23.75
N GLU A 230 -14.36 26.25 -22.74
CA GLU A 230 -14.98 27.58 -22.73
C GLU A 230 -13.92 28.69 -22.84
N LEU A 231 -12.84 28.61 -22.05
CA LEU A 231 -11.72 29.55 -22.12
C LEU A 231 -11.02 29.52 -23.48
N TYR A 232 -10.82 28.33 -24.04
CA TYR A 232 -10.19 28.16 -25.34
C TYR A 232 -11.05 28.72 -26.48
N ASP A 233 -12.35 28.48 -26.45
CA ASP A 233 -13.29 29.03 -27.43
C ASP A 233 -13.40 30.56 -27.30
N GLU A 234 -13.37 31.11 -26.08
CA GLU A 234 -13.32 32.55 -25.83
C GLU A 234 -12.02 33.18 -26.36
N LEU A 235 -10.86 32.55 -26.11
CA LEU A 235 -9.58 33.01 -26.65
C LEU A 235 -9.58 32.99 -28.18
N ARG A 236 -10.06 31.91 -28.79
CA ARG A 236 -10.14 31.78 -30.24
C ARG A 236 -11.11 32.80 -30.85
N PHE A 237 -12.21 33.11 -30.16
CA PHE A 237 -13.13 34.16 -30.56
C PHE A 237 -12.46 35.54 -30.46
N ALA A 238 -11.68 35.80 -29.42
CA ALA A 238 -10.90 37.02 -29.26
C ALA A 238 -9.86 37.19 -30.39
N GLU A 239 -9.14 36.13 -30.74
CA GLU A 239 -8.17 36.12 -31.84
C GLU A 239 -8.83 36.39 -33.19
N ARG A 240 -9.99 35.77 -33.47
CA ARG A 240 -10.69 35.90 -34.75
C ARG A 240 -11.46 37.21 -34.89
N HIS A 241 -11.95 37.75 -33.79
CA HIS A 241 -12.84 38.92 -33.78
C HIS A 241 -12.45 39.92 -32.68
N PRO A 242 -11.25 40.52 -32.73
CA PRO A 242 -10.70 41.31 -31.63
C PRO A 242 -11.57 42.52 -31.26
N VAL A 243 -12.11 43.23 -32.25
CA VAL A 243 -13.00 44.39 -32.02
C VAL A 243 -14.33 43.97 -31.37
N ARG A 244 -14.93 42.85 -31.82
CA ARG A 244 -16.19 42.34 -31.24
C ARG A 244 -15.99 41.80 -29.83
N TRP A 245 -14.85 41.16 -29.58
CA TRP A 245 -14.49 40.66 -28.26
C TRP A 245 -14.22 41.79 -27.26
N ILE A 246 -13.51 42.86 -27.66
CA ILE A 246 -13.35 44.05 -26.80
C ILE A 246 -14.72 44.67 -26.48
N ALA A 247 -15.61 44.79 -27.47
CA ALA A 247 -16.95 45.33 -27.26
C ALA A 247 -17.80 44.46 -26.32
N SER A 248 -17.76 43.12 -26.47
CA SER A 248 -18.51 42.19 -25.61
C SER A 248 -17.90 42.11 -24.20
N ALA A 249 -16.57 42.15 -24.07
CA ALA A 249 -15.87 42.21 -22.78
C ALA A 249 -16.19 43.52 -22.03
N TRP A 250 -16.24 44.65 -22.76
CA TRP A 250 -16.62 45.94 -22.19
C TRP A 250 -18.08 45.97 -21.72
N LEU A 251 -18.99 45.37 -22.51
CA LEU A 251 -20.41 45.20 -22.12
C LEU A 251 -20.58 44.39 -20.84
N ARG A 252 -19.80 43.31 -20.71
CA ARG A 252 -19.88 42.34 -19.60
C ARG A 252 -19.26 42.87 -18.30
N ASN A 253 -18.15 43.61 -18.37
CA ASN A 253 -17.44 44.12 -17.19
C ASN A 253 -17.87 45.53 -16.75
N ARG A 254 -18.57 46.30 -17.58
CA ARG A 254 -19.06 47.65 -17.23
C ARG A 254 -20.47 47.93 -17.78
N PRO A 255 -21.52 47.30 -17.22
CA PRO A 255 -22.89 47.53 -17.68
C PRO A 255 -23.32 49.01 -17.56
N ALA A 256 -22.80 49.74 -16.57
CA ALA A 256 -23.04 51.18 -16.42
C ALA A 256 -22.40 52.04 -17.53
N GLY A 257 -21.27 51.62 -18.10
CA GLY A 257 -20.61 52.34 -19.20
C GLY A 257 -21.40 52.25 -20.50
N VAL A 258 -22.04 51.11 -20.74
CA VAL A 258 -22.92 50.87 -21.90
C VAL A 258 -24.17 51.72 -21.83
N ALA A 259 -24.79 51.82 -20.64
CA ALA A 259 -25.93 52.69 -20.42
C ALA A 259 -25.59 54.17 -20.72
N ILE A 260 -24.41 54.64 -20.28
CA ILE A 260 -23.95 56.01 -20.57
C ILE A 260 -23.70 56.23 -22.06
N ALA A 261 -23.09 55.27 -22.76
CA ALA A 261 -22.85 55.36 -24.20
C ALA A 261 -24.16 55.37 -25.01
N VAL A 262 -25.13 54.54 -24.65
CA VAL A 262 -26.46 54.51 -25.28
C VAL A 262 -27.21 55.82 -25.02
N VAL A 263 -27.18 56.34 -23.79
CA VAL A 263 -27.77 57.64 -23.45
C VAL A 263 -27.09 58.78 -24.23
N GLY A 264 -25.77 58.73 -24.40
CA GLY A 264 -25.02 59.69 -25.22
C GLY A 264 -25.40 59.66 -26.70
N ILE A 265 -25.57 58.48 -27.30
CA ILE A 265 -25.99 58.34 -28.71
C ILE A 265 -27.43 58.80 -28.90
N VAL A 266 -28.34 58.47 -27.98
CA VAL A 266 -29.74 58.93 -28.01
C VAL A 266 -29.82 60.45 -27.84
N ALA A 267 -29.04 61.03 -26.92
CA ALA A 267 -28.95 62.47 -26.75
C ALA A 267 -28.39 63.17 -28.01
N ALA A 268 -27.35 62.61 -28.63
CA ALA A 268 -26.77 63.12 -29.87
C ALA A 268 -27.76 63.06 -31.06
N ALA A 269 -28.49 61.95 -31.20
CA ALA A 269 -29.53 61.78 -32.22
C ALA A 269 -30.70 62.76 -32.00
N TRP A 270 -31.07 63.01 -30.75
CA TRP A 270 -32.12 63.96 -30.41
C TRP A 270 -31.70 65.42 -30.66
N SER A 271 -30.42 65.75 -30.42
CA SER A 271 -29.88 67.07 -30.76
C SER A 271 -29.72 67.31 -32.28
N GLY A 272 -29.43 66.26 -33.06
CA GLY A 272 -29.38 66.33 -34.52
C GLY A 272 -30.76 66.51 -35.15
N PHE A 273 -31.81 65.97 -34.53
CA PHE A 273 -33.20 66.13 -35.00
C PHE A 273 -33.79 67.53 -34.75
N LYS A 274 -33.12 68.38 -33.94
CA LYS A 274 -33.52 69.78 -33.70
C LYS A 274 -32.82 70.79 -34.61
N LEU A 275 -32.02 70.34 -35.58
CA LEU A 275 -31.21 71.20 -36.45
C LEU A 275 -31.57 71.09 -37.95
N VAL A 276 -32.81 70.68 -38.26
CA VAL A 276 -33.42 70.75 -39.61
C VAL A 276 -34.61 71.68 -39.58
#